data_AF-A0A945CW00-F1
#
_entry.id   AF-A0A945CW00-F1
#
_cell.length_a   1.000
_cell.length_b   1.000
_cell.length_c   1.000
_cell.angle_alpha   90.00
_cell.angle_beta   90.00
_cell.angle_gamma   90.00
#
_symmetry.space_group_name_H-M   'P 1'
#
loop_
_entity.id
_entity.type
_entity.pdbx_description
1 polymer ?
#
loop_
_entity_poly.entity_id
_entity_poly.type
_entity_poly.pdbx_seq_one_letter_code
_entity_poly.pdbx_strand_id
1 'polypeptide(L)'
;MDRIRGWLAAAVGCLVLLMASAGEAGSGQAFIPEVTGKARVVKGDGGESPAAAGGELAIGDALHVDEGKAALIYLSGRAVEVGAGQVHEVRKGKGKESALMEKIAGTLGEIVGPQSEADRPVVHGMARDLGGITGALPVNTRLSREKFVFTWDALEDAEEFEFRLETEDGEVLTKKMVKGTRLDAKELKLKPGERYVWSVQETGSFLPRDSGKGWVEIASEKEAKELKKGMAAIESSAEGESLPVLKAANFYREGYFYDAEQALRDLEGKRSLSHLEQKLLTMAYVKMERWDRLPESKEKAKE
;
A
#
# COMPACT_ATOMS: atom_id res chain seq x y z
N MET A 1 -70.37 50.50 18.44
CA MET A 1 -70.00 51.61 17.54
C MET A 1 -68.48 51.53 17.36
N ASP A 2 -68.02 50.60 16.52
CA ASP A 2 -67.67 50.79 15.09
C ASP A 2 -66.18 51.19 14.96
N ARG A 3 -65.27 50.24 14.73
CA ARG A 3 -64.81 49.67 13.43
C ARG A 3 -64.28 50.72 12.45
N ILE A 4 -62.97 50.62 12.14
CA ILE A 4 -62.29 50.62 10.82
C ILE A 4 -60.82 50.21 11.11
N ARG A 5 -60.37 48.95 10.89
CA ARG A 5 -59.87 48.27 9.67
C ARG A 5 -58.59 48.86 9.05
N GLY A 6 -57.54 48.04 8.90
CA GLY A 6 -56.57 48.15 7.78
C GLY A 6 -55.09 47.82 8.01
N TRP A 7 -54.73 46.54 8.11
CA TRP A 7 -53.59 45.84 7.47
C TRP A 7 -52.22 46.54 7.29
N LEU A 8 -51.17 45.98 7.91
CA LEU A 8 -50.04 45.37 7.18
C LEU A 8 -49.20 44.45 8.08
N ALA A 9 -48.88 43.29 7.53
CA ALA A 9 -48.22 42.17 8.17
C ALA A 9 -46.69 42.28 8.11
N ALA A 10 -46.06 41.41 8.89
CA ALA A 10 -44.72 40.85 8.71
C ALA A 10 -43.50 41.74 9.07
N ALA A 11 -43.07 41.59 10.33
CA ALA A 11 -41.65 41.53 10.65
C ALA A 11 -41.48 40.59 11.86
N VAL A 12 -41.66 39.29 11.62
CA VAL A 12 -41.07 38.25 12.46
C VAL A 12 -39.57 38.32 12.22
N GLY A 13 -38.90 39.14 13.01
CA GLY A 13 -37.45 39.17 13.10
C GLY A 13 -36.97 37.91 13.79
N CYS A 14 -36.96 36.80 13.04
CA CYS A 14 -36.24 35.60 13.38
C CYS A 14 -34.77 35.96 13.54
N LEU A 15 -34.36 36.19 14.78
CA LEU A 15 -32.97 36.10 15.20
C LEU A 15 -32.58 34.61 15.12
N VAL A 16 -32.38 34.13 13.89
CA VAL A 16 -31.64 32.88 13.67
C VAL A 16 -30.23 33.20 14.13
N LEU A 17 -29.93 32.81 15.37
CA LEU A 17 -28.59 32.50 15.81
C LEU A 17 -28.05 31.47 14.81
N LEU A 18 -27.38 31.97 13.76
CA LEU A 18 -26.39 31.23 13.01
C LEU A 18 -25.31 30.86 14.02
N MET A 19 -25.53 29.73 14.70
CA MET A 19 -24.47 28.86 15.15
C MET A 19 -23.71 28.50 13.87
N ALA A 20 -22.80 29.38 13.45
CA ALA A 20 -21.65 29.00 12.68
C ALA A 20 -20.84 28.09 13.61
N SER A 21 -21.26 26.82 13.70
CA SER A 21 -20.28 25.76 13.83
C SER A 21 -19.44 25.88 12.57
N ALA A 22 -18.37 26.68 12.66
CA ALA A 22 -17.17 26.39 11.91
C ALA A 22 -16.83 24.95 12.30
N GLY A 23 -17.36 24.00 11.54
CA GLY A 23 -16.96 22.62 11.64
C GLY A 23 -15.47 22.66 11.41
N GLU A 24 -14.70 22.39 12.45
CA GLU A 24 -13.39 21.79 12.25
C GLU A 24 -13.61 20.72 11.18
N ALA A 25 -12.90 20.85 10.06
CA ALA A 25 -12.80 19.76 9.11
C ALA A 25 -12.30 18.56 9.92
N GLY A 26 -13.23 17.69 10.30
CA GLY A 26 -12.94 16.59 11.20
C GLY A 26 -11.85 15.74 10.57
N SER A 27 -10.89 15.29 11.38
CA SER A 27 -9.93 14.28 10.93
C SER A 27 -10.68 13.13 10.25
N GLY A 28 -10.21 12.72 9.07
CA GLY A 28 -10.85 11.66 8.28
C GLY A 28 -11.11 10.43 9.15
N GLN A 29 -12.36 10.01 9.27
CA GLN A 29 -12.79 8.95 10.18
C GLN A 29 -12.83 7.58 9.49
N ALA A 30 -13.01 7.58 8.17
CA ALA A 30 -12.97 6.40 7.33
C ALA A 30 -12.29 6.73 6.00
N PHE A 31 -11.76 5.72 5.33
CA PHE A 31 -11.24 5.85 3.97
C PHE A 31 -11.84 4.78 3.06
N ILE A 32 -11.87 5.07 1.77
CA ILE A 32 -12.42 4.20 0.73
C ILE A 32 -11.25 3.39 0.14
N PRO A 33 -11.02 2.11 0.51
CA PRO A 33 -10.02 1.30 -0.17
C PRO A 33 -10.37 1.02 -1.64
N GLU A 34 -11.67 0.88 -1.95
CA GLU A 34 -12.13 0.44 -3.25
C GLU A 34 -13.54 0.96 -3.57
N VAL A 35 -13.74 1.29 -4.84
CA VAL A 35 -15.05 1.55 -5.45
C VAL A 35 -15.09 0.79 -6.78
N THR A 36 -16.07 -0.08 -6.93
CA THR A 36 -16.42 -0.73 -8.20
C THR A 36 -17.77 -0.18 -8.65
N GLY A 37 -17.80 0.59 -9.75
CA GLY A 37 -19.03 1.18 -10.27
C GLY A 37 -19.14 2.68 -9.98
N LYS A 38 -20.36 3.19 -9.80
CA LYS A 38 -20.63 4.62 -9.59
C LYS A 38 -21.00 4.86 -8.13
N ALA A 39 -20.18 5.67 -7.46
CA ALA A 39 -20.44 6.11 -6.11
C ALA A 39 -20.03 7.58 -5.95
N ARG A 40 -20.65 8.28 -4.99
CA ARG A 40 -20.37 9.68 -4.65
C ARG A 40 -20.34 9.86 -3.14
N VAL A 41 -19.52 10.81 -2.71
CA VAL A 41 -19.47 11.28 -1.33
C VAL A 41 -20.24 12.59 -1.26
N VAL A 42 -21.23 12.63 -0.36
CA VAL A 42 -21.92 13.84 0.04
C VAL A 42 -21.31 14.27 1.37
N LYS A 43 -20.61 15.40 1.36
CA LYS A 43 -19.96 15.95 2.54
C LYS A 43 -21.00 16.47 3.53
N GLY A 44 -20.62 16.55 4.81
CA GLY A 44 -21.49 17.11 5.86
C GLY A 44 -21.96 18.56 5.60
N ASP A 45 -21.24 19.32 4.76
CA ASP A 45 -21.62 20.67 4.30
C ASP A 45 -22.53 20.69 3.06
N GLY A 46 -22.91 19.52 2.54
CA GLY A 46 -23.73 19.34 1.36
C GLY A 46 -22.95 19.33 0.03
N GLY A 47 -21.62 19.48 0.06
CA GLY A 47 -20.79 19.36 -1.13
C GLY A 47 -20.76 17.93 -1.66
N GLU A 48 -20.91 17.75 -2.98
CA GLU A 48 -20.83 16.42 -3.60
C GLU A 48 -19.52 16.25 -4.40
N SER A 49 -18.92 15.07 -4.30
CA SER A 49 -17.78 14.67 -5.12
C SER A 49 -17.85 13.18 -5.48
N PRO A 50 -17.28 12.75 -6.61
CA PRO A 50 -17.16 11.33 -6.91
C PRO A 50 -16.43 10.58 -5.78
N ALA A 51 -16.91 9.40 -5.43
CA ALA A 51 -16.19 8.52 -4.52
C ALA A 51 -15.03 7.89 -5.27
N ALA A 52 -13.83 8.02 -4.73
CA ALA A 52 -12.62 7.45 -5.30
C ALA A 52 -11.92 6.59 -4.25
N ALA A 53 -11.26 5.52 -4.70
CA ALA A 53 -10.32 4.80 -3.86
C ALA A 53 -9.28 5.79 -3.30
N GLY A 54 -8.87 5.61 -2.04
CA GLY A 54 -8.04 6.53 -1.26
C GLY A 54 -8.74 7.78 -0.73
N GLY A 55 -10.03 8.00 -1.07
CA GLY A 55 -10.78 9.12 -0.52
C GLY A 55 -11.02 8.96 0.98
N GLU A 56 -10.81 10.03 1.74
CA GLU A 56 -11.14 10.11 3.17
C GLU A 56 -12.54 10.70 3.36
N LEU A 57 -13.25 10.21 4.38
CA LEU A 57 -14.55 10.70 4.80
C LEU A 57 -14.50 11.12 6.26
N ALA A 58 -14.96 12.33 6.54
CA ALA A 58 -15.13 12.85 7.89
C ALA A 58 -16.46 12.38 8.50
N ILE A 59 -16.62 12.57 9.82
CA ILE A 59 -17.90 12.35 10.48
C ILE A 59 -18.94 13.29 9.87
N GLY A 60 -20.09 12.74 9.48
CA GLY A 60 -21.18 13.47 8.84
C GLY A 60 -21.19 13.35 7.31
N ASP A 61 -20.11 12.87 6.69
CA ASP A 61 -20.10 12.55 5.27
C ASP A 61 -20.92 11.29 4.99
N ALA A 62 -21.50 11.17 3.80
CA ALA A 62 -22.25 10.00 3.37
C ALA A 62 -21.70 9.44 2.04
N LEU A 63 -21.45 8.13 2.01
CA LEU A 63 -21.12 7.41 0.78
C LEU A 63 -22.40 6.87 0.15
N HIS A 64 -22.72 7.34 -1.05
CA HIS A 64 -23.82 6.88 -1.87
C HIS A 64 -23.27 6.00 -2.98
N VAL A 65 -23.76 4.77 -3.09
CA VAL A 65 -23.38 3.84 -4.17
C VAL A 65 -24.56 3.68 -5.11
N ASP A 66 -24.48 4.30 -6.28
CA ASP A 66 -25.56 4.26 -7.28
C ASP A 66 -25.52 2.95 -8.08
N GLU A 67 -24.32 2.49 -8.45
CA GLU A 67 -24.09 1.24 -9.19
C GLU A 67 -22.87 0.50 -8.60
N GLY A 68 -22.95 -0.82 -8.48
CA GLY A 68 -21.83 -1.67 -8.03
C GLY A 68 -21.67 -1.76 -6.51
N LYS A 69 -20.45 -1.58 -6.00
CA LYS A 69 -20.11 -1.70 -4.58
C LYS A 69 -18.97 -0.77 -4.20
N ALA A 70 -18.92 -0.36 -2.93
CA ALA A 70 -17.80 0.34 -2.35
C ALA A 70 -17.50 -0.22 -0.95
N ALA A 71 -16.23 -0.20 -0.56
CA ALA A 71 -15.81 -0.53 0.79
C ALA A 71 -15.37 0.74 1.52
N LEU A 72 -15.56 0.74 2.83
CA LEU A 72 -15.13 1.78 3.77
C LEU A 72 -14.37 1.12 4.90
N ILE A 73 -13.20 1.64 5.24
CA ILE A 73 -12.44 1.20 6.41
C ILE A 73 -12.35 2.38 7.36
N TYR A 74 -12.91 2.21 8.56
CA TYR A 74 -12.84 3.21 9.61
C TYR A 74 -11.45 3.20 10.28
N LEU A 75 -11.03 4.32 10.86
CA LEU A 75 -9.84 4.38 11.72
C LEU A 75 -9.95 3.50 12.98
N SER A 76 -11.15 3.03 13.33
CA SER A 76 -11.33 1.98 14.33
C SER A 76 -10.95 0.59 13.82
N GLY A 77 -10.65 0.47 12.53
CA GLY A 77 -10.41 -0.78 11.81
C GLY A 77 -11.67 -1.43 11.25
N ARG A 78 -12.87 -0.98 11.65
CA ARG A 78 -14.14 -1.52 11.15
C ARG A 78 -14.23 -1.35 9.63
N ALA A 79 -14.41 -2.45 8.91
CA ALA A 79 -14.78 -2.43 7.50
C ALA A 79 -16.31 -2.40 7.33
N VAL A 80 -16.79 -1.67 6.33
CA VAL A 80 -18.19 -1.65 5.90
C VAL A 80 -18.22 -1.76 4.39
N GLU A 81 -18.97 -2.71 3.86
CA GLU A 81 -19.31 -2.76 2.44
C GLU A 81 -20.65 -2.09 2.19
N VAL A 82 -20.74 -1.31 1.12
CA VAL A 82 -21.91 -0.55 0.70
C VAL A 82 -22.23 -0.96 -0.72
N GLY A 83 -23.37 -1.61 -0.93
CA GLY A 83 -23.81 -2.08 -2.24
C GLY A 83 -24.64 -1.05 -3.01
N ALA A 84 -24.95 -1.36 -4.27
CA ALA A 84 -25.78 -0.53 -5.14
C ALA A 84 -27.12 -0.14 -4.50
N GLY A 85 -27.50 1.12 -4.65
CA GLY A 85 -28.70 1.72 -4.06
C GLY A 85 -28.59 2.02 -2.57
N GLN A 86 -27.46 1.72 -1.91
CA GLN A 86 -27.27 1.97 -0.49
C GLN A 86 -26.53 3.28 -0.22
N VAL A 87 -26.81 3.83 0.95
CA VAL A 87 -26.14 5.02 1.50
C VAL A 87 -25.58 4.66 2.86
N HIS A 88 -24.31 4.98 3.07
CA HIS A 88 -23.64 4.78 4.35
C HIS A 88 -23.13 6.11 4.89
N GLU A 89 -23.75 6.57 5.97
CA GLU A 89 -23.31 7.76 6.69
C GLU A 89 -22.14 7.44 7.63
N VAL A 90 -21.10 8.26 7.57
CA VAL A 90 -19.92 8.16 8.41
C VAL A 90 -20.24 8.72 9.79
N ARG A 91 -20.38 7.80 10.73
CA ARG A 91 -20.65 8.11 12.13
C ARG A 91 -19.46 7.72 13.00
N LYS A 92 -19.25 8.49 14.07
CA LYS A 92 -18.28 8.13 15.10
C LYS A 92 -18.62 6.75 15.65
N GLY A 93 -17.70 5.81 15.47
CA GLY A 93 -17.84 4.47 16.02
C GLY A 93 -17.83 4.50 17.55
N LYS A 94 -18.43 3.49 18.19
CA LYS A 94 -18.28 3.28 19.65
C LYS A 94 -16.91 2.68 20.02
N GLY A 95 -16.14 2.25 19.03
CA GLY A 95 -14.79 1.70 19.22
C GLY A 95 -13.75 2.79 19.41
N LYS A 96 -12.72 2.49 20.19
CA LYS A 96 -11.55 3.38 20.32
C LYS A 96 -10.81 3.43 18.99
N GLU A 97 -10.44 4.62 18.54
CA GLU A 97 -9.59 4.81 17.36
C GLU A 97 -8.29 4.02 17.53
N SER A 98 -7.87 3.34 16.47
CA SER A 98 -6.66 2.55 16.44
C SER A 98 -5.55 3.38 15.82
N ALA A 99 -4.55 3.75 16.62
CA ALA A 99 -3.36 4.45 16.13
C ALA A 99 -2.65 3.68 15.00
N LEU A 100 -2.80 2.35 14.95
CA LEU A 100 -2.32 1.54 13.84
C LEU A 100 -3.08 1.83 12.55
N MET A 101 -4.41 1.86 12.62
CA MET A 101 -5.26 2.09 11.44
C MET A 101 -5.17 3.53 10.95
N GLU A 102 -5.00 4.50 11.84
CA GLU A 102 -4.71 5.88 11.50
C GLU A 102 -3.41 5.99 10.69
N LYS A 103 -2.36 5.27 11.12
CA LYS A 103 -1.12 5.17 10.34
C LYS A 103 -1.30 4.47 8.99
N ILE A 104 -2.07 3.38 8.93
CA ILE A 104 -2.36 2.69 7.65
C ILE A 104 -3.13 3.62 6.71
N ALA A 105 -4.14 4.31 7.21
CA ALA A 105 -4.93 5.27 6.45
C ALA A 105 -4.05 6.40 5.90
N GLY A 106 -3.17 6.97 6.74
CA GLY A 106 -2.19 7.97 6.29
C GLY A 106 -1.29 7.45 5.18
N THR A 107 -0.73 6.23 5.30
CA THR A 107 0.07 5.60 4.24
C THR A 107 -0.72 5.42 2.94
N LEU A 108 -1.97 4.97 3.01
CA LEU A 108 -2.82 4.82 1.82
C LEU A 108 -3.19 6.18 1.21
N GLY A 109 -3.47 7.18 2.04
CA GLY A 109 -3.71 8.56 1.62
C GLY A 109 -2.50 9.16 0.89
N GLU A 110 -1.29 8.95 1.39
CA GLU A 110 -0.04 9.38 0.73
C GLU A 110 0.18 8.70 -0.63
N ILE A 111 -0.18 7.41 -0.75
CA ILE A 111 -0.04 6.65 -2.01
C ILE A 111 -1.06 7.12 -3.05
N VAL A 112 -2.27 7.50 -2.61
CA VAL A 112 -3.35 7.85 -3.54
C VAL A 112 -3.43 9.33 -3.84
N GLY A 113 -3.04 10.17 -2.87
CA GLY A 113 -3.10 11.62 -2.95
C GLY A 113 -2.34 12.22 -4.13
N PRO A 114 -2.55 13.51 -4.41
CA PRO A 114 -1.84 14.21 -5.47
C PRO A 114 -0.34 14.19 -5.18
N GLN A 115 0.38 13.29 -5.84
CA GLN A 115 1.84 13.30 -5.82
C GLN A 115 2.30 14.50 -6.62
N SER A 116 3.17 15.34 -6.04
CA SER A 116 3.80 16.40 -6.79
C SER A 116 4.60 15.78 -7.95
N GLU A 117 4.83 16.50 -9.05
CA GLU A 117 5.68 15.97 -10.13
C GLU A 117 7.10 15.62 -9.65
N ALA A 118 7.55 16.15 -8.51
CA ALA A 118 8.80 15.79 -7.86
C ALA A 118 8.72 14.48 -7.04
N ASP A 119 7.52 14.04 -6.65
CA ASP A 119 7.28 12.78 -5.93
C ASP A 119 6.91 11.63 -6.87
N ARG A 120 6.63 11.93 -8.15
CA ARG A 120 6.54 10.89 -9.17
C ARG A 120 7.89 10.17 -9.17
N PRO A 121 7.90 8.82 -9.13
CA PRO A 121 9.15 8.09 -9.25
C PRO A 121 9.81 8.51 -10.57
N VAL A 122 10.84 9.36 -10.46
CA VAL A 122 11.61 9.80 -11.61
C VAL A 122 12.38 8.56 -12.05
N VAL A 123 11.90 7.95 -13.13
CA VAL A 123 12.64 6.95 -13.88
C VAL A 123 13.79 7.71 -14.54
N HIS A 124 14.84 8.02 -13.79
CA HIS A 124 16.08 8.52 -14.35
C HIS A 124 16.53 7.49 -15.38
N GLY A 125 16.76 8.00 -16.60
CA GLY A 125 16.84 7.24 -17.84
C GLY A 125 17.39 5.84 -17.62
N MET A 126 16.54 4.85 -17.96
CA MET A 126 16.86 3.43 -18.04
C MET A 126 18.36 3.26 -18.25
N ALA A 127 19.09 2.88 -17.20
CA ALA A 127 20.35 2.20 -17.41
C ALA A 127 19.97 1.04 -18.32
N ARG A 128 20.34 1.16 -19.60
CA ARG A 128 20.23 0.06 -20.55
C ARG A 128 20.98 -1.07 -19.88
N ASP A 129 20.21 -2.01 -19.36
CA ASP A 129 20.70 -3.19 -18.71
C ASP A 129 21.56 -3.88 -19.76
N LEU A 130 22.88 -3.74 -19.64
CA LEU A 130 23.83 -4.51 -20.42
C LEU A 130 23.78 -5.92 -19.83
N GLY A 131 22.69 -6.63 -20.11
CA GLY A 131 22.49 -8.04 -19.80
C GLY A 131 22.71 -8.44 -18.35
N GLY A 132 22.33 -7.67 -17.32
CA GLY A 132 22.41 -8.13 -15.93
C GLY A 132 21.51 -9.34 -15.63
N ILE A 133 21.75 -10.02 -14.51
CA ILE A 133 20.82 -11.05 -14.00
C ILE A 133 19.59 -10.34 -13.42
N THR A 134 18.42 -10.55 -14.01
CA THR A 134 17.17 -9.93 -13.57
C THR A 134 16.42 -10.80 -12.55
N GLY A 135 15.32 -10.27 -12.01
CA GLY A 135 14.42 -11.04 -11.13
C GLY A 135 14.99 -11.40 -9.76
N ALA A 136 16.15 -10.85 -9.40
CA ALA A 136 16.80 -11.04 -8.10
C ALA A 136 15.90 -10.58 -6.94
N LEU A 137 15.56 -11.52 -6.06
CA LEU A 137 14.65 -11.31 -4.93
C LEU A 137 15.03 -12.17 -3.73
N PRO A 138 14.70 -11.75 -2.49
CA PRO A 138 14.21 -10.42 -2.14
C PRO A 138 15.33 -9.37 -2.22
N VAL A 139 15.00 -8.14 -2.62
CA VAL A 139 15.97 -7.04 -2.78
C VAL A 139 15.43 -5.76 -2.14
N ASN A 140 16.35 -5.00 -1.55
CA ASN A 140 16.14 -3.68 -0.98
C ASN A 140 14.92 -3.61 -0.05
N THR A 141 14.86 -4.56 0.89
CA THR A 141 13.68 -4.75 1.74
C THR A 141 14.05 -5.32 3.11
N ARG A 142 13.26 -4.94 4.11
CA ARG A 142 13.19 -5.68 5.37
C ARG A 142 12.34 -6.95 5.17
N LEU A 143 12.65 -8.01 5.89
CA LEU A 143 11.94 -9.29 5.85
C LEU A 143 11.34 -9.63 7.21
N SER A 144 10.05 -9.97 7.22
CA SER A 144 9.30 -10.32 8.43
C SER A 144 9.68 -11.67 9.03
N ARG A 145 10.47 -12.46 8.31
CA ARG A 145 10.79 -13.86 8.60
C ARG A 145 12.19 -14.21 8.15
N GLU A 146 12.83 -15.09 8.93
CA GLU A 146 14.13 -15.68 8.57
C GLU A 146 14.00 -16.76 7.48
N LYS A 147 12.79 -17.30 7.27
CA LYS A 147 12.52 -18.36 6.30
C LYS A 147 12.00 -17.75 5.00
N PHE A 148 12.90 -17.53 4.07
CA PHE A 148 12.60 -17.09 2.71
C PHE A 148 13.60 -17.73 1.73
N VAL A 149 13.36 -17.54 0.44
CA VAL A 149 14.20 -18.09 -0.62
C VAL A 149 14.70 -16.93 -1.47
N PHE A 150 16.01 -16.89 -1.71
CA PHE A 150 16.59 -16.04 -2.72
C PHE A 150 16.32 -16.64 -4.09
N THR A 151 15.85 -15.84 -5.03
CA THR A 151 15.56 -16.25 -6.41
C THR A 151 16.09 -15.25 -7.41
N TRP A 152 16.42 -15.70 -8.61
CA TRP A 152 16.76 -14.84 -9.75
C TRP A 152 16.23 -15.48 -11.04
N ASP A 153 16.27 -14.75 -12.16
CA ASP A 153 15.84 -15.29 -13.45
C ASP A 153 16.91 -16.24 -14.03
N ALA A 154 16.47 -17.25 -14.77
CA ALA A 154 17.37 -18.17 -15.46
C ALA A 154 17.98 -17.47 -16.69
N LEU A 155 19.23 -17.82 -16.99
CA LEU A 155 19.91 -17.42 -18.23
C LEU A 155 19.95 -18.64 -19.16
N GLU A 156 19.76 -18.44 -20.47
CA GLU A 156 19.73 -19.55 -21.44
C GLU A 156 21.03 -20.37 -21.47
N ASP A 157 22.14 -19.74 -21.12
CA ASP A 157 23.51 -20.23 -21.22
C ASP A 157 24.23 -20.38 -19.86
N ALA A 158 23.52 -20.26 -18.73
CA ALA A 158 24.09 -20.48 -17.40
C ALA A 158 23.21 -21.38 -16.52
N GLU A 159 23.81 -22.49 -16.05
CA GLU A 159 23.17 -23.42 -15.10
C GLU A 159 23.68 -23.25 -13.66
N GLU A 160 24.82 -22.59 -13.48
CA GLU A 160 25.48 -22.35 -12.20
C GLU A 160 25.80 -20.86 -11.99
N PHE A 161 25.49 -20.40 -10.78
CA PHE A 161 25.66 -19.03 -10.34
C PHE A 161 26.49 -18.99 -9.07
N GLU A 162 27.34 -17.98 -8.94
CA GLU A 162 28.01 -17.66 -7.69
C GLU A 162 27.15 -16.71 -6.88
N PHE A 163 26.64 -17.19 -5.75
CA PHE A 163 25.95 -16.39 -4.76
C PHE A 163 26.95 -15.81 -3.76
N ARG A 164 26.84 -14.50 -3.50
CA ARG A 164 27.65 -13.79 -2.52
C ARG A 164 26.77 -13.13 -1.48
N LEU A 165 27.15 -13.26 -0.20
CA LEU A 165 26.53 -12.58 0.93
C LEU A 165 27.60 -11.83 1.74
N GLU A 166 27.29 -10.61 2.11
CA GLU A 166 28.14 -9.70 2.86
C GLU A 166 27.38 -9.10 4.04
N THR A 167 28.11 -8.68 5.07
CA THR A 167 27.58 -7.72 6.04
C THR A 167 27.40 -6.35 5.39
N GLU A 168 26.67 -5.45 6.05
CA GLU A 168 26.54 -4.06 5.61
C GLU A 168 27.91 -3.34 5.45
N ASP A 169 28.89 -3.69 6.29
CA ASP A 169 30.26 -3.15 6.22
C ASP A 169 31.13 -3.76 5.10
N GLY A 170 30.58 -4.70 4.32
CA GLY A 170 31.26 -5.35 3.19
C GLY A 170 32.12 -6.56 3.56
N GLU A 171 32.02 -7.08 4.78
CA GLU A 171 32.66 -8.35 5.15
C GLU A 171 31.95 -9.51 4.44
N VAL A 172 32.69 -10.30 3.66
CA VAL A 172 32.13 -11.45 2.94
C VAL A 172 31.84 -12.58 3.93
N LEU A 173 30.55 -12.88 4.13
CA LEU A 173 30.08 -13.95 5.00
C LEU A 173 30.02 -15.29 4.27
N THR A 174 29.57 -15.27 3.01
CA THR A 174 29.50 -16.49 2.20
C THR A 174 29.73 -16.21 0.73
N LYS A 175 30.31 -17.22 0.07
CA LYS A 175 30.45 -17.31 -1.38
C LYS A 175 30.15 -18.77 -1.75
N LYS A 176 29.12 -19.01 -2.55
CA LYS A 176 28.62 -20.37 -2.81
C LYS A 176 28.21 -20.52 -4.27
N MET A 177 28.62 -21.63 -4.89
CA MET A 177 28.09 -22.05 -6.18
C MET A 177 26.69 -22.65 -5.99
N VAL A 178 25.72 -22.13 -6.73
CA VAL A 178 24.33 -22.55 -6.71
C VAL A 178 23.93 -23.02 -8.10
N LYS A 179 23.44 -24.27 -8.18
CA LYS A 179 22.82 -24.81 -9.39
C LYS A 179 21.38 -24.33 -9.49
N GLY A 180 21.01 -23.81 -10.64
CA GLY A 180 19.70 -23.22 -10.88
C GLY A 180 19.54 -21.84 -10.21
N THR A 181 18.30 -21.45 -9.91
CA THR A 181 17.95 -20.05 -9.63
C THR A 181 17.37 -19.81 -8.24
N ARG A 182 17.65 -20.69 -7.27
CA ARG A 182 17.03 -20.67 -5.94
C ARG A 182 18.02 -21.04 -4.84
N LEU A 183 18.02 -20.29 -3.74
CA LEU A 183 18.79 -20.58 -2.53
C LEU A 183 17.95 -20.34 -1.27
N ASP A 184 17.81 -21.35 -0.41
CA ASP A 184 17.07 -21.21 0.86
C ASP A 184 17.91 -20.42 1.88
N ALA A 185 17.36 -19.34 2.43
CA ALA A 185 18.04 -18.49 3.40
C ALA A 185 18.39 -19.22 4.71
N LYS A 186 17.69 -20.32 5.04
CA LYS A 186 18.01 -21.15 6.22
C LYS A 186 19.44 -21.68 6.19
N GLU A 187 20.01 -21.87 5.00
CA GLU A 187 21.38 -22.34 4.83
C GLU A 187 22.42 -21.29 5.28
N LEU A 188 22.02 -20.02 5.37
CA LEU A 188 22.90 -18.88 5.57
C LEU A 188 22.99 -18.41 7.03
N LYS A 189 22.17 -18.96 7.94
CA LYS A 189 22.16 -18.64 9.38
C LYS A 189 22.11 -17.13 9.68
N LEU A 190 21.27 -16.41 8.93
CA LEU A 190 21.04 -14.97 9.10
C LEU A 190 20.51 -14.67 10.50
N LYS A 191 20.91 -13.55 11.08
CA LYS A 191 20.54 -13.15 12.44
C LYS A 191 19.47 -12.05 12.42
N PRO A 192 18.50 -12.07 13.35
CA PRO A 192 17.57 -10.97 13.57
C PRO A 192 18.26 -9.64 13.82
N GLY A 193 17.72 -8.56 13.24
CA GLY A 193 18.20 -7.19 13.41
C GLY A 193 19.40 -6.82 12.54
N GLU A 194 19.91 -7.75 11.75
CA GLU A 194 21.08 -7.52 10.89
C GLU A 194 20.67 -7.24 9.45
N ARG A 195 21.45 -6.37 8.80
CA ARG A 195 21.37 -6.11 7.37
C ARG A 195 22.50 -6.84 6.64
N TYR A 196 22.12 -7.44 5.52
CA TYR A 196 23.02 -8.16 4.63
C TYR A 196 22.93 -7.60 3.23
N VAL A 197 24.05 -7.61 2.53
CA VAL A 197 24.13 -7.28 1.11
C VAL A 197 24.40 -8.56 0.34
N TRP A 198 23.71 -8.77 -0.76
CA TRP A 198 23.85 -9.98 -1.57
C TRP A 198 23.86 -9.65 -3.06
N SER A 199 24.48 -10.54 -3.83
CA SER A 199 24.41 -10.53 -5.29
C SER A 199 24.55 -11.95 -5.83
N VAL A 200 24.16 -12.13 -7.08
CA VAL A 200 24.44 -13.33 -7.85
C VAL A 200 25.15 -12.96 -9.14
N GLN A 201 26.14 -13.76 -9.49
CA GLN A 201 26.92 -13.61 -10.71
C GLN A 201 26.91 -14.93 -11.47
N GLU A 202 26.76 -14.90 -12.79
CA GLU A 202 26.96 -16.11 -13.58
C GLU A 202 28.44 -16.53 -13.56
N THR A 203 28.70 -17.80 -13.84
CA THR A 203 30.07 -18.31 -13.94
C THR A 203 30.27 -18.97 -15.30
N GLY A 204 31.51 -18.93 -15.81
CA GLY A 204 31.87 -19.58 -17.09
C GLY A 204 31.79 -18.70 -18.34
N SER A 205 31.29 -17.47 -18.23
CA SER A 205 31.27 -16.49 -19.32
C SER A 205 32.49 -15.56 -19.30
N PHE A 206 32.93 -15.10 -20.48
CA PHE A 206 34.06 -14.16 -20.60
C PHE A 206 33.74 -12.77 -20.01
N LEU A 207 32.46 -12.36 -20.06
CA LEU A 207 31.93 -11.17 -19.40
C LEU A 207 30.77 -11.62 -18.51
N PRO A 208 31.03 -12.00 -17.25
CA PRO A 208 30.00 -12.57 -16.41
C PRO A 208 28.99 -11.50 -16.00
N ARG A 209 27.72 -11.77 -16.28
CA ARG A 209 26.55 -11.00 -15.86
C ARG A 209 26.33 -11.13 -14.35
N ASP A 210 25.88 -10.04 -13.72
CA ASP A 210 25.63 -9.93 -12.28
C ASP A 210 24.26 -9.28 -12.04
N SER A 211 23.65 -9.56 -10.88
CA SER A 211 22.34 -9.00 -10.50
C SER A 211 22.38 -7.55 -10.01
N GLY A 212 23.58 -6.99 -9.82
CA GLY A 212 23.81 -5.88 -8.91
C GLY A 212 23.77 -6.32 -7.44
N LYS A 213 24.16 -5.40 -6.56
CA LYS A 213 24.05 -5.57 -5.11
C LYS A 213 22.65 -5.20 -4.65
N GLY A 214 22.00 -6.12 -3.95
CA GLY A 214 20.75 -5.89 -3.23
C GLY A 214 20.95 -6.04 -1.72
N TRP A 215 20.14 -5.39 -0.90
CA TRP A 215 20.17 -5.61 0.56
C TRP A 215 18.90 -6.28 1.09
N VAL A 216 19.07 -7.05 2.16
CA VAL A 216 17.97 -7.59 2.97
C VAL A 216 18.25 -7.32 4.43
N GLU A 217 17.23 -6.90 5.17
CA GLU A 217 17.32 -6.70 6.62
C GLU A 217 16.38 -7.69 7.31
N ILE A 218 16.90 -8.48 8.23
CA ILE A 218 16.07 -9.42 8.99
C ILE A 218 15.46 -8.68 10.16
N ALA A 219 14.13 -8.70 10.28
CA ALA A 219 13.48 -8.08 11.43
C ALA A 219 14.06 -8.58 12.76
N SER A 220 14.34 -7.65 13.67
CA SER A 220 14.65 -8.01 15.05
C SER A 220 13.47 -8.73 15.71
N GLU A 221 13.71 -9.45 16.81
CA GLU A 221 12.62 -10.09 17.55
C GLU A 221 11.55 -9.11 18.02
N LYS A 222 11.95 -7.87 18.33
CA LYS A 222 11.03 -6.80 18.74
C LYS A 222 10.13 -6.40 17.58
N GLU A 223 10.72 -6.11 16.42
CA GLU A 223 9.98 -5.73 15.21
C GLU A 223 9.06 -6.87 14.74
N ALA A 224 9.52 -8.12 14.79
CA ALA A 224 8.70 -9.29 14.46
C ALA A 224 7.48 -9.41 15.39
N LYS A 225 7.64 -9.15 16.70
CA LYS A 225 6.54 -9.13 17.67
C LYS A 225 5.56 -7.97 17.40
N GLU A 226 6.07 -6.79 17.11
CA GLU A 226 5.25 -5.61 16.78
C GLU A 226 4.46 -5.80 15.49
N LEU A 227 5.10 -6.34 14.45
CA LEU A 227 4.46 -6.70 13.19
C LEU A 227 3.37 -7.75 13.40
N LYS A 228 3.65 -8.81 14.16
CA LYS A 228 2.66 -9.85 14.49
C LYS A 228 1.45 -9.27 15.23
N LYS A 229 1.68 -8.37 16.19
CA LYS A 229 0.60 -7.67 16.91
C LYS A 229 -0.21 -6.79 15.96
N GLY A 230 0.44 -6.08 15.05
CA GLY A 230 -0.21 -5.27 14.03
C GLY A 230 -1.08 -6.10 13.08
N MET A 231 -0.54 -7.22 12.59
CA MET A 231 -1.28 -8.17 11.74
C MET A 231 -2.52 -8.72 12.45
N ALA A 232 -2.39 -9.16 13.71
CA ALA A 232 -3.53 -9.66 14.48
C ALA A 232 -4.61 -8.58 14.70
N ALA A 233 -4.22 -7.32 14.92
CA ALA A 233 -5.16 -6.21 15.06
C ALA A 233 -5.88 -5.87 13.74
N ILE A 234 -5.20 -6.02 12.59
CA ILE A 234 -5.82 -5.88 11.28
C ILE A 234 -6.83 -6.99 11.04
N GLU A 235 -6.44 -8.25 11.29
CA GLU A 235 -7.30 -9.43 11.12
C GLU A 235 -8.52 -9.41 12.05
N SER A 236 -8.41 -8.83 13.25
CA SER A 236 -9.55 -8.71 14.17
C SER A 236 -10.54 -7.61 13.77
N SER A 237 -10.16 -6.70 12.88
CA SER A 237 -10.93 -5.49 12.59
C SER A 237 -11.52 -5.47 11.17
N ALA A 238 -10.88 -6.18 10.24
CA ALA A 238 -11.24 -6.20 8.83
C ALA A 238 -11.32 -7.64 8.30
N GLU A 239 -12.25 -7.85 7.37
CA GLU A 239 -12.47 -9.11 6.67
C GLU A 239 -12.71 -8.83 5.18
N GLY A 240 -12.91 -9.90 4.40
CA GLY A 240 -13.25 -9.79 2.98
C GLY A 240 -12.14 -9.16 2.13
N GLU A 241 -12.54 -8.38 1.12
CA GLU A 241 -11.64 -7.82 0.11
C GLU A 241 -10.71 -6.72 0.66
N SER A 242 -11.08 -6.12 1.79
CA SER A 242 -10.29 -5.06 2.44
C SER A 242 -9.05 -5.58 3.19
N LEU A 243 -9.10 -6.81 3.67
CA LEU A 243 -8.07 -7.39 4.54
C LEU A 243 -6.69 -7.49 3.86
N PRO A 244 -6.56 -8.00 2.62
CA PRO A 244 -5.28 -8.05 1.92
C PRO A 244 -4.63 -6.68 1.73
N VAL A 245 -5.42 -5.64 1.41
CA VAL A 245 -4.95 -4.27 1.20
C VAL A 245 -4.36 -3.70 2.49
N LEU A 246 -5.07 -3.87 3.62
CA LEU A 246 -4.59 -3.41 4.92
C LEU A 246 -3.29 -4.11 5.35
N LYS A 247 -3.18 -5.42 5.09
CA LYS A 247 -1.95 -6.17 5.36
C LYS A 247 -0.79 -5.64 4.51
N ALA A 248 -1.00 -5.49 3.19
CA ALA A 248 0.02 -4.97 2.28
C ALA A 248 0.45 -3.55 2.65
N ALA A 249 -0.49 -2.67 3.00
CA ALA A 249 -0.20 -1.30 3.42
C ALA A 249 0.62 -1.27 4.73
N ASN A 250 0.29 -2.14 5.68
CA ASN A 250 1.05 -2.26 6.91
C ASN A 250 2.47 -2.80 6.65
N PHE A 251 2.64 -3.80 5.79
CA PHE A 251 3.96 -4.28 5.39
C PHE A 251 4.78 -3.16 4.73
N TYR A 252 4.19 -2.45 3.77
CA TYR A 252 4.83 -1.34 3.08
C TYR A 252 5.29 -0.25 4.06
N ARG A 253 4.42 0.18 4.97
CA ARG A 253 4.75 1.22 5.97
C ARG A 253 5.96 0.84 6.84
N GLU A 254 6.04 -0.43 7.23
CA GLU A 254 7.08 -0.92 8.14
C GLU A 254 8.37 -1.38 7.42
N GLY A 255 8.46 -1.15 6.09
CA GLY A 255 9.64 -1.45 5.27
C GLY A 255 9.72 -2.89 4.75
N TYR A 256 8.66 -3.69 4.93
CA TYR A 256 8.56 -5.08 4.45
C TYR A 256 8.04 -5.14 3.01
N PHE A 257 8.70 -4.45 2.09
CA PHE A 257 8.22 -4.26 0.71
C PHE A 257 8.05 -5.56 -0.06
N TYR A 258 8.92 -6.55 0.16
CA TYR A 258 8.77 -7.88 -0.43
C TYR A 258 7.52 -8.60 0.09
N ASP A 259 7.25 -8.55 1.40
CA ASP A 259 6.03 -9.16 1.95
C ASP A 259 4.76 -8.42 1.48
N ALA A 260 4.83 -7.09 1.28
CA ALA A 260 3.77 -6.30 0.66
C ALA A 260 3.52 -6.72 -0.80
N GLU A 261 4.58 -6.89 -1.61
CA GLU A 261 4.47 -7.41 -2.97
C GLU A 261 3.81 -8.79 -2.98
N GLN A 262 4.29 -9.73 -2.16
CA GLN A 262 3.75 -11.09 -2.13
C GLN A 262 2.25 -11.09 -1.80
N ALA A 263 1.82 -10.28 -0.82
CA ALA A 263 0.41 -10.16 -0.47
C ALA A 263 -0.46 -9.65 -1.64
N LEU A 264 0.05 -8.71 -2.44
CA LEU A 264 -0.68 -8.16 -3.60
C LEU A 264 -0.62 -9.09 -4.82
N ARG A 265 0.50 -9.78 -5.07
CA ARG A 265 0.61 -10.77 -6.15
C ARG A 265 -0.28 -11.99 -5.91
N ASP A 266 -0.39 -12.44 -4.66
CA ASP A 266 -1.33 -13.50 -4.28
C ASP A 266 -2.79 -13.12 -4.55
N LEU A 267 -3.10 -11.82 -4.45
CA LEU A 267 -4.43 -11.29 -4.75
C LEU A 267 -4.64 -11.14 -6.25
N GLU A 268 -3.64 -10.66 -6.99
CA GLU A 268 -3.64 -10.53 -8.45
C GLU A 268 -3.86 -11.88 -9.14
N GLY A 269 -3.30 -12.97 -8.59
CA GLY A 269 -3.54 -14.33 -9.08
C GLY A 269 -4.98 -14.83 -8.90
N LYS A 270 -5.80 -14.12 -8.12
CA LYS A 270 -7.21 -14.47 -7.83
C LYS A 270 -8.19 -13.50 -8.48
N ARG A 271 -7.85 -12.22 -8.56
CA ARG A 271 -8.66 -11.17 -9.20
C ARG A 271 -7.78 -10.04 -9.72
N SER A 272 -8.30 -9.24 -10.64
CA SER A 272 -7.66 -7.98 -11.00
C SER A 272 -7.47 -7.09 -9.77
N LEU A 273 -6.30 -6.46 -9.67
CA LEU A 273 -6.02 -5.48 -8.63
C LEU A 273 -6.80 -4.19 -8.92
N SER A 274 -7.38 -3.61 -7.87
CA SER A 274 -7.94 -2.26 -7.88
C SER A 274 -6.85 -1.22 -8.11
N HIS A 275 -7.25 0.00 -8.45
CA HIS A 275 -6.32 1.11 -8.66
C HIS A 275 -5.41 1.37 -7.43
N LEU A 276 -5.96 1.27 -6.23
CA LEU A 276 -5.20 1.42 -4.98
C LEU A 276 -4.12 0.35 -4.85
N GLU A 277 -4.49 -0.90 -5.07
CA GLU A 277 -3.59 -2.04 -4.96
C GLU A 277 -2.48 -1.99 -6.01
N GLN A 278 -2.81 -1.58 -7.24
CA GLN A 278 -1.83 -1.37 -8.30
C GLN A 278 -0.84 -0.26 -7.94
N LYS A 279 -1.33 0.86 -7.38
CA LYS A 279 -0.46 1.95 -6.89
C LYS A 279 0.44 1.48 -5.76
N LEU A 280 -0.10 0.80 -4.74
CA LEU A 280 0.67 0.27 -3.62
C LEU A 280 1.75 -0.72 -4.10
N LEU A 281 1.41 -1.61 -5.05
CA LEU A 281 2.36 -2.53 -5.67
C LEU A 281 3.47 -1.78 -6.43
N THR A 282 3.10 -0.76 -7.20
CA THR A 282 4.05 0.09 -7.94
C THR A 282 5.01 0.80 -6.98
N MET A 283 4.50 1.33 -5.87
CA MET A 283 5.34 1.98 -4.86
C MET A 283 6.28 0.97 -4.16
N ALA A 284 5.83 -0.25 -3.90
CA ALA A 284 6.70 -1.31 -3.40
C ALA A 284 7.84 -1.60 -4.39
N TYR A 285 7.57 -1.60 -5.71
CA TYR A 285 8.63 -1.73 -6.72
C TYR A 285 9.63 -0.60 -6.71
N VAL A 286 9.17 0.64 -6.61
CA VAL A 286 10.06 1.80 -6.49
C VAL A 286 10.95 1.67 -5.26
N LYS A 287 10.39 1.28 -4.10
CA LYS A 287 11.17 1.12 -2.87
C LYS A 287 12.18 -0.02 -2.92
N MET A 288 11.86 -1.10 -3.65
CA MET A 288 12.80 -2.19 -3.90
C MET A 288 13.75 -1.92 -5.09
N GLU A 289 13.62 -0.78 -5.77
CA GLU A 289 14.36 -0.44 -7.00
C GLU A 289 14.15 -1.44 -8.15
N ARG A 290 12.94 -2.01 -8.24
CA ARG A 290 12.56 -3.01 -9.25
C ARG A 290 11.98 -2.35 -10.51
N TRP A 291 12.84 -1.64 -11.22
CA TRP A 291 12.46 -0.88 -12.42
C TRP A 291 11.91 -1.78 -13.54
N ASP A 292 12.36 -3.05 -13.60
CA ASP A 292 11.88 -4.08 -14.53
C ASP A 292 10.37 -4.36 -14.40
N ARG A 293 9.79 -4.11 -13.23
CA ARG A 293 8.38 -4.42 -12.94
C ARG A 293 7.41 -3.24 -13.08
N LEU A 294 7.90 -2.03 -13.35
CA LEU A 294 7.03 -0.86 -13.51
C LEU A 294 6.15 -0.98 -14.77
N PRO A 295 4.89 -0.48 -14.76
CA PRO A 295 3.99 -0.59 -15.91
C PRO A 295 4.57 -0.06 -17.22
N GLU A 296 5.31 1.07 -17.16
CA GLU A 296 5.93 1.71 -18.33
C GLU A 296 7.09 0.89 -18.94
N SER A 297 7.74 0.01 -18.16
CA SER A 297 8.79 -0.88 -18.69
C SER A 297 8.20 -1.96 -19.62
N LYS A 298 6.94 -2.34 -19.39
CA LYS A 298 6.24 -3.39 -20.17
C LYS A 298 5.68 -2.91 -21.49
N GLU A 299 5.35 -1.63 -21.62
CA GLU A 299 4.87 -1.06 -22.89
C GLU A 299 6.00 -0.92 -23.91
N LYS A 300 7.18 -0.49 -23.48
CA LYS A 300 8.36 -0.39 -24.36
C LYS A 300 8.98 -1.73 -24.76
N ALA A 301 8.71 -2.80 -24.03
CA ALA A 301 9.17 -4.15 -24.37
C ALA A 301 8.32 -4.83 -25.48
N LYS A 302 7.23 -4.18 -25.92
CA LYS A 302 6.33 -4.67 -26.98
C LYS A 302 6.43 -3.89 -28.30
N GLU A 303 7.26 -2.85 -28.35
CA GLU A 303 7.64 -2.12 -29.58
C GLU A 303 8.99 -2.61 -30.09
#